data_AF-R2VI66-F1
#
_entry.id   AF-R2VI66-F1
#
_cell.length_a   1.000
_cell.length_b   1.000
_cell.length_c   1.000
_cell.angle_alpha   90.00
_cell.angle_beta   90.00
_cell.angle_gamma   90.00
#
_symmetry.space_group_name_H-M   'P 1'
#
loop_
_entity.id
_entity.type
_entity.pdbx_description
1 polymer ?
#
loop_
_entity_poly.entity_id
_entity_poly.type
_entity_poly.pdbx_seq_one_letter_code
_entity_poly.pdbx_strand_id
1 'polypeptide(L)' 'MNKEEVIERLKKDLDLPNFKGRLDEKDYSEEDYQKIKNNLNDYFENYVRNIEN' A
#
# COMPACT_ATOMS: atom_id res chain seq x y z
N MET A 1 -2.74 7.95 12.30
CA MET A 1 -1.48 7.84 11.54
C MET A 1 -1.55 8.83 10.42
N ASN A 2 -0.55 9.68 10.26
CA ASN A 2 -0.52 10.61 9.15
C ASN A 2 -0.14 9.89 7.85
N LYS A 3 -0.25 10.60 6.73
CA LYS A 3 0.10 10.10 5.40
C LYS A 3 1.53 9.54 5.31
N GLU A 4 2.50 10.22 5.92
CA GLU A 4 3.92 9.84 5.83
C GLU A 4 4.19 8.53 6.56
N GLU A 5 3.64 8.38 7.76
CA GLU A 5 3.71 7.14 8.55
C GLU A 5 3.11 5.96 7.79
N VAL A 6 1.96 6.16 7.13
CA VAL A 6 1.33 5.12 6.31
C VAL A 6 2.25 4.72 5.15
N ILE A 7 2.83 5.69 4.44
CA ILE A 7 3.73 5.42 3.30
C ILE A 7 4.99 4.67 3.77
N GLU A 8 5.65 5.13 4.84
CA GLU A 8 6.84 4.47 5.37
C GLU A 8 6.55 3.04 5.81
N ARG A 9 5.42 2.83 6.49
CA ARG A 9 5.03 1.50 6.95
C ARG A 9 4.69 0.59 5.78
N LEU A 10 3.98 1.07 4.75
CA LEU A 10 3.72 0.31 3.52
C LEU A 10 5.01 -0.07 2.80
N LYS A 11 5.99 0.83 2.70
CA LYS A 11 7.31 0.54 2.10
C LYS A 11 7.98 -0.63 2.81
N LYS A 12 7.95 -0.64 4.14
CA LYS A 12 8.58 -1.68 4.96
C LYS A 12 7.81 -3.00 4.90
N ASP A 13 6.49 -2.95 5.06
CA ASP A 13 5.63 -4.13 5.13
C ASP A 13 5.52 -4.87 3.78
N LEU A 14 5.62 -4.15 2.66
CA LEU A 14 5.51 -4.71 1.31
C LEU A 14 6.87 -4.84 0.61
N ASP A 15 7.96 -4.51 1.30
CA ASP A 15 9.33 -4.45 0.73
C ASP A 15 9.42 -3.62 -0.56
N LEU A 16 8.77 -2.45 -0.55
CA LEU A 16 8.69 -1.51 -1.68
C LEU A 16 9.47 -0.22 -1.38
N PRO A 17 10.81 -0.22 -1.41
CA PRO A 17 11.62 0.95 -1.03
C PRO A 17 11.31 2.21 -1.87
N ASN A 18 10.88 2.01 -3.12
CA ASN A 18 10.55 3.08 -4.06
C ASN A 18 9.06 3.43 -4.13
N PHE A 19 8.23 2.90 -3.22
CA PHE A 19 6.80 3.20 -3.22
C PHE A 19 6.54 4.69 -3.00
N LYS A 20 5.85 5.31 -3.96
CA LYS A 20 5.36 6.70 -3.89
C LYS A 20 3.85 6.69 -4.07
N GLY A 21 3.15 6.25 -3.02
CA GLY A 21 1.69 6.27 -2.98
C GLY A 21 1.15 7.70 -2.97
N ARG A 22 0.20 7.99 -3.86
CA ARG A 22 -0.62 9.21 -3.77
C ARG A 22 -1.74 8.96 -2.76
N LEU A 23 -1.43 9.17 -1.49
CA LEU A 23 -2.40 9.19 -0.40
C LEU A 23 -2.85 10.62 -0.11
N ASP A 24 -4.08 10.77 0.35
CA ASP A 24 -4.64 12.05 0.79
C ASP A 24 -4.00 12.51 2.10
N GLU A 25 -3.99 13.82 2.31
CA GLU A 25 -3.47 14.42 3.53
C GLU A 25 -4.57 14.41 4.61
N LYS A 26 -4.69 13.27 5.29
CA LYS A 26 -5.63 13.03 6.37
C LYS A 26 -5.03 12.09 7.42
N ASP A 27 -5.71 11.99 8.56
CA ASP A 27 -5.43 10.95 9.54
C ASP A 27 -6.06 9.62 9.11
N TYR A 28 -5.22 8.60 9.09
CA TYR A 28 -5.57 7.22 8.82
C TYR A 28 -5.68 6.43 10.12
N SER A 29 -6.74 5.65 10.24
CA SER A 29 -6.87 4.62 11.27
C SER A 29 -6.06 3.37 10.91
N GLU A 30 -5.87 2.45 11.87
CA GLU A 30 -5.27 1.14 11.57
C GLU A 30 -6.12 0.36 10.55
N GLU A 31 -7.45 0.49 10.61
CA GLU A 31 -8.34 -0.16 9.65
C GLU A 31 -8.11 0.37 8.23
N ASP A 32 -7.94 1.69 8.06
CA ASP A 32 -7.64 2.29 6.76
C ASP A 32 -6.28 1.81 6.22
N TYR A 33 -5.28 1.71 7.08
CA TYR A 33 -3.96 1.19 6.73
C TYR A 33 -4.06 -0.25 6.19
N GLN A 34 -4.75 -1.14 6.92
CA GLN A 34 -4.92 -2.54 6.51
C GLN A 34 -5.67 -2.64 5.18
N LYS A 35 -6.71 -1.81 4.96
CA LYS A 35 -7.41 -1.74 3.67
C LYS A 35 -6.49 -1.33 2.52
N ILE A 36 -5.67 -0.29 2.71
CA ILE A 36 -4.71 0.15 1.69
C ILE A 36 -3.69 -0.95 1.38
N LYS A 37 -3.15 -1.60 2.42
CA LYS A 37 -2.18 -2.69 2.27
C LYS A 37 -2.76 -3.86 1.48
N ASN A 38 -3.98 -4.29 1.82
CA ASN A 38 -4.65 -5.39 1.11
C ASN A 38 -4.91 -5.02 -0.35
N ASN A 39 -5.42 -3.82 -0.62
CA ASN A 39 -5.65 -3.36 -2.00
C ASN A 39 -4.35 -3.34 -2.84
N LEU A 40 -3.22 -2.95 -2.23
CA LEU A 40 -1.92 -2.99 -2.90
C LEU A 40 -1.47 -4.42 -3.19
N ASN A 41 -1.58 -5.33 -2.22
CA ASN A 41 -1.27 -6.74 -2.42
C ASN A 41 -2.12 -7.36 -3.53
N ASP A 42 -3.43 -7.14 -3.50
CA ASP A 42 -4.35 -7.62 -4.52
C ASP A 42 -3.98 -7.07 -5.90
N TYR A 43 -3.58 -5.79 -5.98
CA TYR A 43 -3.09 -5.20 -7.22
C TYR A 43 -1.84 -5.91 -7.74
N PHE A 44 -0.87 -6.21 -6.88
CA PHE A 44 0.34 -6.95 -7.26
C PHE A 44 0.04 -8.38 -7.67
N GLU A 45 -0.78 -9.11 -6.90
CA GLU A 45 -1.16 -10.48 -7.23
C GLU A 45 -1.91 -10.57 -8.56
N ASN A 46 -2.85 -9.66 -8.80
CA ASN A 46 -3.59 -9.60 -10.06
C ASN A 46 -2.70 -9.19 -11.24
N TYR A 47 -1.74 -8.28 -11.02
CA TYR A 47 -0.78 -7.89 -12.05
C TYR A 47 0.12 -9.07 -12.44
N VAL A 48 0.67 -9.80 -11.48
CA VAL A 48 1.49 -10.99 -11.72
C VAL A 48 0.68 -12.08 -12.43
N ARG A 49 -0.55 -12.36 -11.96
CA ARG A 49 -1.41 -13.39 -12.56
C ARG A 49 -1.85 -13.06 -13.98
N ASN A 50 -2.02 -11.79 -14.33
CA ASN A 50 -2.40 -11.40 -15.69
C ASN A 50 -1.24 -11.40 -16.69
N ILE A 51 0.02 -11.55 -16.26
CA ILE A 51 1.17 -11.69 -17.16
C ILE A 51 1.41 -13.16 -17.55
N GLU A 52 0.87 -14.12 -16.79
CA GLU A 52 0.98 -15.56 -17.09
C GLU A 52 -0.13 -16.11 -18.02
N ASN A 53 -1.02 -15.27 -18.57
CA ASN A 53 -2.07 -15.68 -19.51
C ASN A 53 -1.77 -15.28 -20.96
#